data_AF-A0A2T0YSA8-F1
#
_entry.id   AF-A0A2T0YSA8-F1
#
_cell.length_a   1.000
_cell.length_b   1.000
_cell.length_c   1.000
_cell.angle_alpha   90.00
_cell.angle_beta   90.00
_cell.angle_gamma   90.00
#
_symmetry.space_group_name_H-M   'P 1'
#
loop_
_entity.id
_entity.type
_entity.pdbx_description
1 polymer ?
#
loop_
_entity_poly.entity_id
_entity_poly.type
_entity_poly.pdbx_seq_one_letter_code
_entity_poly.pdbx_strand_id
1 'polypeptide(L)'
;MISAIREAGPRALLLEFETLDQVLACHQQLRRDPLPGQVEAVAAARTILLRFTARAALRQARTLLPGLELGEFSAADSRHVELEVIYDGEDLDELAAHLGMSVEALINWHSAASWTGAFGGFAPGFTYCVPSPAPGEAGPDGATGPLDVPRRSSPRTAVPAGAVALAGEFSAVYPRVSPGGWQLIGHTPATMWELSREADGESPALVRPGDSVRYKPVPARSVTTASTAEPDARQHQTPHPEDPHQDDDAALTVLDPGLQTLIQDLGRSGLSDLGVSRAGVADEAAARQVNRLLGNGPQAAVLEALHGGLALRAESTMVLAVAGAQTPLDVTAPDGSRRSAPLGTPFALVAGETLTLGAPTRGMRSVIGLRGGIAATPVLGSVSADTMSGLGPAPLQAGDLLRPAGAAPGAVQPPPDSFGAETPGVGTSGGEASSTETPTALRFTYGPRADWFSAEEAARLADQPWEVSQSSNRIGIRLEVPKAPAPTTTRTRTGTGAAEAPRPLRRLKEGELPSEGVVRGSLQMPPAGTPVLFLNDHPVTGGYPVIGVVIDEDLPLAAQLAPADQITLVPVDPDTLTPLPLPLPHPNDSTAPLTGTRPAPVTIATPDAEEKTSS
;
A
#
# COMPACT_ATOMS: atom_id res chain seq x y z
N MET A 1 -0.53 -11.98 -24.99
CA MET A 1 -0.81 -10.59 -25.41
C MET A 1 -1.56 -9.91 -24.28
N ILE A 2 -1.41 -8.60 -24.10
CA ILE A 2 -2.22 -7.83 -23.14
C ILE A 2 -3.64 -7.77 -23.68
N SER A 3 -4.63 -8.27 -22.92
CA SER A 3 -6.04 -8.32 -23.36
C SER A 3 -6.78 -7.00 -23.11
N ALA A 4 -6.43 -6.29 -22.04
CA ALA A 4 -6.93 -4.94 -21.77
C ALA A 4 -5.93 -4.11 -20.96
N ILE A 5 -6.03 -2.79 -21.10
CA ILE A 5 -5.28 -1.80 -20.31
C ILE A 5 -6.31 -0.89 -19.66
N ARG A 6 -6.28 -0.76 -18.33
CA ARG A 6 -7.22 0.06 -17.58
C ARG A 6 -6.50 1.09 -16.73
N GLU A 7 -7.11 2.26 -16.60
CA GLU A 7 -6.65 3.29 -15.66
C GLU A 7 -6.93 2.82 -14.22
N ALA A 8 -5.91 2.91 -13.36
CA ALA A 8 -5.99 2.61 -11.94
C ALA A 8 -5.56 3.84 -11.13
N GLY A 9 -6.12 5.00 -11.47
CA GLY A 9 -5.68 6.29 -10.96
C GLY A 9 -4.76 7.04 -11.92
N PRO A 10 -4.39 8.29 -11.58
CA PRO A 10 -3.62 9.15 -12.48
C PRO A 10 -2.16 8.69 -12.71
N ARG A 11 -1.67 7.76 -11.90
CA ARG A 11 -0.27 7.27 -11.95
C ARG A 11 -0.16 5.75 -11.94
N ALA A 12 -1.23 5.01 -12.21
CA ALA A 12 -1.15 3.57 -12.35
C ALA A 12 -2.05 3.00 -13.46
N LEU A 13 -1.62 1.90 -14.05
CA LEU A 13 -2.35 1.13 -15.05
C LEU A 13 -2.53 -0.30 -14.55
N LEU A 14 -3.69 -0.89 -14.80
CA LEU A 14 -3.93 -2.33 -14.61
C LEU A 14 -3.96 -3.00 -15.99
N LEU A 15 -3.01 -3.90 -16.22
CA LEU A 15 -2.95 -4.74 -17.42
C LEU A 15 -3.70 -6.04 -17.15
N GLU A 16 -4.49 -6.50 -18.10
CA GLU A 16 -5.20 -7.77 -18.06
C GLU A 16 -4.64 -8.74 -19.08
N PHE A 17 -4.73 -10.03 -18.75
CA PHE A 17 -4.25 -11.13 -19.57
C PHE A 17 -5.27 -12.27 -19.57
N GLU A 18 -5.24 -13.08 -20.62
CA GLU A 18 -6.15 -14.24 -20.72
C GLU A 18 -5.65 -15.41 -19.85
N THR A 19 -4.33 -15.57 -19.77
CA THR A 19 -3.67 -16.67 -19.07
C THR A 19 -2.60 -16.16 -18.10
N LEU A 20 -2.29 -16.98 -17.09
CA LEU A 20 -1.24 -16.69 -16.13
C LEU A 20 0.15 -16.69 -16.77
N ASP A 21 0.43 -17.58 -17.73
CA ASP A 21 1.72 -17.61 -18.44
C ASP A 21 2.05 -16.26 -19.11
N GLN A 22 1.04 -15.58 -19.65
CA GLN A 22 1.20 -14.26 -20.23
C GLN A 22 1.55 -13.20 -19.18
N VAL A 23 0.99 -13.31 -17.97
CA VAL A 23 1.35 -12.47 -16.82
C VAL A 23 2.80 -12.69 -16.44
N LEU A 24 3.23 -13.95 -16.29
CA LEU A 24 4.61 -14.27 -15.90
C LEU A 24 5.62 -13.77 -16.93
N ALA A 25 5.36 -13.99 -18.22
CA ALA A 25 6.21 -13.50 -19.30
C ALA A 25 6.29 -11.96 -19.33
N CYS A 26 5.15 -11.28 -19.19
CA CYS A 26 5.10 -9.82 -19.18
C CYS A 26 5.78 -9.24 -17.93
N HIS A 27 5.55 -9.81 -16.76
CA HIS A 27 6.18 -9.41 -15.50
C HIS A 27 7.70 -9.57 -15.57
N GLN A 28 8.18 -10.70 -16.08
CA GLN A 28 9.61 -10.94 -16.31
C GLN A 28 10.21 -9.88 -17.24
N GLN A 29 9.55 -9.57 -18.35
CA GLN A 29 10.01 -8.55 -19.30
C GLN A 29 10.04 -7.16 -18.66
N LEU A 30 8.99 -6.76 -17.92
CA LEU A 30 8.90 -5.45 -17.27
C LEU A 30 9.84 -5.29 -16.07
N ARG A 31 10.29 -6.40 -15.47
CA ARG A 31 11.36 -6.39 -14.47
C ARG A 31 12.74 -6.27 -15.09
N ARG A 32 12.96 -6.92 -16.23
CA ARG A 32 14.23 -6.88 -16.97
C ARG A 32 14.45 -5.54 -17.66
N ASP A 33 13.41 -5.00 -18.28
CA ASP A 33 13.41 -3.74 -19.03
C ASP A 33 12.19 -2.89 -18.62
N PRO A 34 12.27 -2.19 -17.47
CA PRO A 34 11.19 -1.36 -16.97
C PRO A 34 10.84 -0.20 -17.91
N LEU A 35 9.56 0.13 -18.01
CA LEU A 35 9.13 1.30 -18.77
C LEU A 35 9.66 2.61 -18.14
N PRO A 36 9.82 3.70 -18.92
CA PRO A 36 10.23 4.99 -18.39
C PRO A 36 9.36 5.45 -17.22
N GLY A 37 9.99 5.68 -16.06
CA GLY A 37 9.29 6.11 -14.84
C GLY A 37 8.44 5.03 -14.16
N GLN A 38 8.54 3.76 -14.56
CA GLN A 38 7.96 2.63 -13.83
C GLN A 38 8.62 2.51 -12.46
N VAL A 39 7.79 2.50 -11.41
CA VAL A 39 8.22 2.34 -10.01
C VAL A 39 7.98 0.91 -9.55
N GLU A 40 6.86 0.32 -9.95
CA GLU A 40 6.46 -1.03 -9.57
C GLU A 40 5.69 -1.71 -10.69
N ALA A 41 5.79 -3.04 -10.74
CA ALA A 41 4.98 -3.92 -11.57
C ALA A 41 4.51 -5.09 -10.70
N VAL A 42 3.27 -5.03 -10.22
CA VAL A 42 2.71 -6.01 -9.29
C VAL A 42 1.89 -7.04 -10.06
N ALA A 43 2.42 -8.24 -10.21
CA ALA A 43 1.64 -9.36 -10.75
C ALA A 43 0.59 -9.81 -9.73
N ALA A 44 -0.61 -10.15 -10.19
CA ALA A 44 -1.67 -10.68 -9.34
C ALA A 44 -2.68 -11.43 -10.20
N ALA A 45 -2.72 -12.75 -10.04
CA ALA A 45 -3.53 -13.67 -10.85
C ALA A 45 -3.41 -13.38 -12.36
N ARG A 46 -4.43 -12.81 -12.98
CA ARG A 46 -4.46 -12.50 -14.42
C ARG A 46 -4.16 -11.04 -14.75
N THR A 47 -3.53 -10.33 -13.83
CA THR A 47 -3.27 -8.89 -13.97
C THR A 47 -1.84 -8.52 -13.60
N ILE A 48 -1.40 -7.38 -14.14
CA ILE A 48 -0.21 -6.66 -13.66
C ILE A 48 -0.60 -5.21 -13.41
N LEU A 49 -0.44 -4.74 -12.18
CA LEU A 49 -0.57 -3.32 -11.86
C LEU A 49 0.79 -2.63 -12.03
N LEU A 50 0.86 -1.64 -12.92
CA LEU A 50 2.03 -0.77 -13.10
C LEU A 50 1.82 0.56 -12.38
N ARG A 51 2.77 0.99 -11.57
CA ARG A 51 2.80 2.33 -10.98
C ARG A 51 3.92 3.16 -11.55
N PHE A 52 3.65 4.45 -11.80
CA PHE A 52 4.60 5.39 -12.38
C PHE A 52 4.93 6.54 -11.43
N THR A 53 6.10 7.17 -11.64
CA THR A 53 6.55 8.32 -10.85
C THR A 53 5.64 9.54 -11.03
N ALA A 54 5.12 9.74 -12.24
CA ALA A 54 4.32 10.90 -12.63
C ALA A 54 3.28 10.55 -13.71
N ARG A 55 2.26 11.40 -13.84
CA ARG A 55 1.22 11.31 -14.89
C ARG A 55 1.81 11.24 -16.30
N ALA A 56 2.86 12.02 -16.57
CA ALA A 56 3.53 12.04 -17.86
C ALA A 56 4.17 10.68 -18.23
N ALA A 57 4.76 10.00 -17.26
CA ALA A 57 5.34 8.66 -17.45
C ALA A 57 4.24 7.62 -17.75
N LEU A 58 3.11 7.68 -17.04
CA LEU A 58 1.95 6.83 -17.35
C LEU A 58 1.44 7.05 -18.78
N ARG A 59 1.31 8.31 -19.22
CA ARG A 59 0.88 8.61 -20.61
C ARG A 59 1.84 8.04 -21.64
N GLN A 60 3.14 8.13 -21.39
CA GLN A 60 4.14 7.52 -22.26
C GLN A 60 3.98 6.00 -22.28
N ALA A 61 3.82 5.35 -21.12
CA ALA A 61 3.60 3.91 -21.03
C ALA A 61 2.36 3.44 -21.81
N ARG A 62 1.25 4.19 -21.77
CA ARG A 62 0.03 3.90 -22.58
C ARG A 62 0.32 3.80 -24.07
N THR A 63 1.28 4.57 -24.58
CA THR A 63 1.68 4.51 -26.00
C THR A 63 2.60 3.36 -26.34
N LEU A 64 3.41 2.90 -25.37
CA LEU A 64 4.42 1.85 -25.57
C LEU A 64 3.85 0.45 -25.38
N LEU A 65 2.94 0.27 -24.41
CA LEU A 65 2.39 -1.04 -24.03
C LEU A 65 1.77 -1.84 -25.20
N PRO A 66 1.03 -1.25 -26.15
CA PRO A 66 0.49 -1.99 -27.29
C PRO A 66 1.57 -2.61 -28.21
N GLY A 67 2.77 -2.05 -28.21
CA GLY A 67 3.92 -2.54 -29.00
C GLY A 67 4.88 -3.41 -28.21
N LEU A 68 4.58 -3.76 -26.95
CA LEU A 68 5.46 -4.57 -26.12
C LEU A 68 5.46 -6.03 -26.61
N GLU A 69 6.59 -6.48 -27.14
CA GLU A 69 6.79 -7.87 -27.53
C GLU A 69 6.99 -8.74 -26.29
N LEU A 70 6.05 -9.66 -26.06
CA LEU A 70 6.14 -10.64 -24.98
C LEU A 70 6.87 -11.88 -25.49
N GLY A 71 8.02 -12.19 -24.89
CA GLY A 71 8.69 -13.47 -25.10
C GLY A 71 7.93 -14.62 -24.44
N GLU A 72 8.44 -15.85 -24.61
CA GLU A 72 8.04 -16.96 -23.74
C GLU A 72 8.65 -16.76 -22.36
N PHE A 73 7.91 -17.11 -21.31
CA PHE A 73 8.47 -17.16 -19.97
C PHE A 73 9.63 -18.17 -19.96
N SER A 74 10.82 -17.70 -19.58
CA SER A 74 11.99 -18.55 -19.47
C SER A 74 12.30 -18.83 -18.00
N ALA A 75 12.11 -20.08 -17.60
CA ALA A 75 12.55 -20.58 -16.30
C ALA A 75 14.09 -20.75 -16.21
N ALA A 76 14.84 -20.58 -17.32
CA ALA A 76 16.28 -20.82 -17.36
C ALA A 76 17.09 -19.90 -16.43
N ASP A 77 16.55 -18.71 -16.11
CA ASP A 77 17.15 -17.75 -15.17
C ASP A 77 16.48 -17.79 -13.78
N SER A 78 15.58 -18.74 -13.53
CA SER A 78 14.86 -18.84 -12.26
C SER A 78 15.73 -19.45 -11.17
N ARG A 79 15.70 -18.85 -9.97
CA ARG A 79 16.28 -19.49 -8.78
C ARG A 79 15.41 -20.69 -8.40
N HIS A 80 16.03 -21.85 -8.20
CA HIS A 80 15.33 -23.04 -7.71
C HIS A 80 15.30 -23.06 -6.18
N VAL A 81 14.12 -23.24 -5.60
CA VAL A 81 13.87 -23.30 -4.16
C VAL A 81 13.21 -24.63 -3.82
N GLU A 82 13.91 -25.46 -3.03
CA GLU A 82 13.37 -26.70 -2.49
C GLU A 82 12.77 -26.43 -1.10
N LEU A 83 11.50 -26.77 -0.89
CA LEU A 83 10.81 -26.63 0.38
C LEU A 83 10.52 -28.02 0.95
N GLU A 84 11.15 -28.35 2.08
CA GLU A 84 10.84 -29.57 2.81
C GLU A 84 9.45 -29.46 3.45
N VAL A 85 8.61 -30.46 3.26
CA VAL A 85 7.22 -30.47 3.75
C VAL A 85 6.95 -31.75 4.53
N ILE A 86 6.46 -31.58 5.74
CA ILE A 86 5.79 -32.63 6.50
C ILE A 86 4.31 -32.54 6.14
N TYR A 87 3.77 -33.57 5.48
CA TYR A 87 2.37 -33.62 5.04
C TYR A 87 1.47 -34.13 6.16
N ASP A 88 1.22 -33.27 7.14
CA ASP A 88 0.40 -33.50 8.33
C ASP A 88 -0.71 -32.45 8.48
N GLY A 89 -1.08 -31.80 7.37
CA GLY A 89 -2.06 -30.72 7.39
C GLY A 89 -3.46 -31.18 7.80
N GLU A 90 -4.16 -30.34 8.55
CA GLU A 90 -5.49 -30.63 9.10
C GLU A 90 -6.51 -31.01 8.02
N ASP A 91 -6.39 -30.45 6.81
CA ASP A 91 -7.35 -30.66 5.73
C ASP A 91 -6.92 -31.78 4.75
N LEU A 92 -5.76 -32.41 4.95
CA LEU A 92 -5.15 -33.30 3.96
C LEU A 92 -6.05 -34.50 3.59
N ASP A 93 -6.57 -35.20 4.61
CA ASP A 93 -7.45 -36.37 4.42
C ASP A 93 -8.80 -35.98 3.77
N GLU A 94 -9.43 -34.92 4.28
CA GLU A 94 -10.73 -34.44 3.79
C GLU A 94 -10.61 -33.92 2.34
N LEU A 95 -9.54 -33.18 2.04
CA LEU A 95 -9.26 -32.69 0.70
C LEU A 95 -9.00 -33.83 -0.28
N ALA A 96 -8.19 -34.83 0.10
CA ALA A 96 -7.95 -35.99 -0.77
C ALA A 96 -9.26 -36.70 -1.11
N ALA A 97 -10.11 -36.93 -0.10
CA ALA A 97 -11.43 -37.52 -0.31
C ALA A 97 -12.33 -36.66 -1.22
N HIS A 98 -12.33 -35.33 -1.03
CA HIS A 98 -13.09 -34.40 -1.86
C HIS A 98 -12.66 -34.41 -3.33
N LEU A 99 -11.36 -34.55 -3.58
CA LEU A 99 -10.77 -34.64 -4.92
C LEU A 99 -10.89 -36.05 -5.54
N GLY A 100 -11.40 -37.03 -4.80
CA GLY A 100 -11.48 -38.43 -5.25
C GLY A 100 -10.11 -39.11 -5.36
N MET A 101 -9.12 -38.65 -4.60
CA MET A 101 -7.75 -39.16 -4.59
C MET A 101 -7.43 -39.85 -3.25
N SER A 102 -6.43 -40.72 -3.23
CA SER A 102 -5.81 -41.12 -1.96
C SER A 102 -4.92 -39.99 -1.44
N VAL A 103 -4.67 -39.96 -0.14
CA VAL A 103 -3.72 -39.02 0.47
C VAL A 103 -2.33 -39.15 -0.18
N GLU A 104 -1.86 -40.38 -0.40
CA GLU A 104 -0.59 -40.64 -1.10
C GLU A 104 -0.58 -40.05 -2.51
N ALA A 105 -1.68 -40.17 -3.26
CA ALA A 105 -1.77 -39.62 -4.60
C ALA A 105 -1.75 -38.07 -4.58
N LEU A 106 -2.40 -37.44 -3.61
CA LEU A 106 -2.38 -35.98 -3.45
C LEU A 106 -0.98 -35.48 -3.06
N ILE A 107 -0.30 -36.16 -2.13
CA ILE A 107 1.08 -35.85 -1.75
C ILE A 107 2.01 -35.99 -2.96
N ASN A 108 1.90 -37.10 -3.70
CA ASN A 108 2.71 -37.36 -4.88
C ASN A 108 2.47 -36.32 -5.97
N TRP A 109 1.22 -35.94 -6.22
CA TRP A 109 0.89 -34.86 -7.16
C TRP A 109 1.56 -33.53 -6.75
N HIS A 110 1.41 -33.13 -5.48
CA HIS A 110 1.96 -31.85 -4.99
C HIS A 110 3.49 -31.81 -5.04
N SER A 111 4.15 -32.92 -4.69
CA SER A 111 5.61 -33.00 -4.59
C SER A 111 6.34 -33.33 -5.90
N ALA A 112 5.69 -34.04 -6.82
CA ALA A 112 6.26 -34.33 -8.15
C ALA A 112 6.16 -33.13 -9.10
N ALA A 113 5.16 -32.28 -8.92
CA ALA A 113 5.02 -31.06 -9.71
C ALA A 113 6.19 -30.09 -9.50
N SER A 114 6.67 -29.49 -10.58
CA SER A 114 7.45 -28.26 -10.50
C SER A 114 6.47 -27.10 -10.35
N TRP A 115 6.78 -26.17 -9.47
CA TRP A 115 5.94 -25.00 -9.22
C TRP A 115 6.69 -23.75 -9.64
N THR A 116 5.97 -22.71 -10.06
CA THR A 116 6.52 -21.37 -10.29
C THR A 116 5.88 -20.42 -9.30
N GLY A 117 6.69 -19.66 -8.57
CA GLY A 117 6.21 -18.53 -7.77
C GLY A 117 5.61 -17.48 -8.71
N ALA A 118 4.29 -17.47 -8.85
CA ALA A 118 3.61 -16.68 -9.86
C ALA A 118 3.58 -15.20 -9.49
N PHE A 119 3.19 -14.90 -8.25
CA PHE A 119 3.17 -13.54 -7.73
C PHE A 119 3.17 -13.56 -6.20
N GLY A 120 3.64 -12.47 -5.60
CA GLY A 120 3.54 -12.22 -4.18
C GLY A 120 2.31 -11.36 -3.87
N GLY A 121 1.88 -11.35 -2.63
CA GLY A 121 0.73 -10.57 -2.20
C GLY A 121 0.18 -11.08 -0.88
N PHE A 122 -0.97 -10.54 -0.44
CA PHE A 122 -1.60 -10.85 0.85
C PHE A 122 -0.80 -10.42 2.11
N ALA A 123 0.48 -10.80 2.22
CA ALA A 123 1.39 -10.41 3.28
C ALA A 123 2.86 -10.50 2.81
N PRO A 124 3.81 -9.84 3.48
CA PRO A 124 5.22 -9.99 3.18
C PRO A 124 5.67 -11.45 3.17
N GLY A 125 6.23 -11.90 2.04
CA GLY A 125 6.75 -13.26 1.84
C GLY A 125 5.70 -14.32 1.54
N PHE A 126 4.42 -13.96 1.37
CA PHE A 126 3.40 -14.89 0.88
C PHE A 126 3.43 -14.89 -0.65
N THR A 127 3.85 -16.01 -1.24
CA THR A 127 3.97 -16.18 -2.69
C THR A 127 3.02 -17.28 -3.16
N TYR A 128 2.22 -16.95 -4.17
CA TYR A 128 1.29 -17.86 -4.83
C TYR A 128 2.06 -18.65 -5.86
N CYS A 129 2.12 -19.97 -5.69
CA CYS A 129 2.81 -20.88 -6.60
C CYS A 129 1.80 -21.60 -7.50
N VAL A 130 2.10 -21.73 -8.78
CA VAL A 130 1.29 -22.52 -9.73
C VAL A 130 2.10 -23.68 -10.30
N PRO A 131 1.46 -24.81 -10.64
CA PRO A 131 2.16 -25.92 -11.24
C PRO A 131 2.66 -25.52 -12.64
N SER A 132 3.95 -25.66 -12.87
CA SER A 132 4.56 -25.52 -14.18
C SER A 132 4.57 -26.90 -14.86
N PRO A 133 4.05 -27.04 -16.09
CA PRO A 133 4.25 -28.27 -16.84
C PRO A 133 5.76 -28.45 -17.06
N ALA A 134 6.29 -29.62 -16.71
CA ALA A 134 7.66 -29.95 -17.06
C ALA A 134 7.76 -30.09 -18.59
N PRO A 135 8.80 -29.54 -19.25
CA PRO A 135 8.98 -29.72 -20.70
C PRO A 135 9.06 -31.22 -21.03
N GLY A 136 8.05 -31.74 -21.74
CA GLY A 136 8.06 -33.11 -22.27
C GLY A 136 7.50 -34.21 -21.34
N GLU A 137 7.01 -33.90 -20.15
CA GLU A 137 6.37 -34.89 -19.27
C GLU A 137 4.86 -34.64 -19.18
N ALA A 138 4.11 -35.13 -20.17
CA ALA A 138 2.76 -35.58 -19.88
C ALA A 138 2.91 -36.83 -19.00
N GLY A 139 2.53 -36.72 -17.72
CA GLY A 139 2.72 -37.80 -16.75
C GLY A 139 2.16 -39.14 -17.25
N PRO A 140 2.72 -40.29 -16.81
CA PRO A 140 2.35 -41.62 -17.30
C PRO A 140 0.86 -41.98 -17.12
N ASP A 141 0.14 -41.23 -16.28
CA ASP A 141 -1.31 -41.39 -15.99
C ASP A 141 -2.14 -40.13 -16.30
N GLY A 142 -1.61 -39.14 -17.04
CA GLY A 142 -2.39 -37.99 -17.54
C GLY A 142 -2.84 -36.94 -16.52
N ALA A 143 -2.52 -37.05 -15.23
CA ALA A 143 -2.96 -36.14 -14.17
C ALA A 143 -1.90 -35.10 -13.74
N THR A 144 -1.26 -34.43 -14.71
CA THR A 144 -0.25 -33.37 -14.47
C THR A 144 -0.80 -31.96 -14.75
N GLY A 145 -2.13 -31.81 -14.67
CA GLY A 145 -2.80 -30.52 -14.79
C GLY A 145 -3.01 -29.84 -13.43
N PRO A 146 -3.27 -28.52 -13.42
CA PRO A 146 -3.69 -27.81 -12.22
C PRO A 146 -4.98 -28.43 -11.67
N LEU A 147 -5.01 -28.70 -10.37
CA LEU A 147 -6.24 -29.00 -9.65
C LEU A 147 -6.91 -27.69 -9.28
N ASP A 148 -8.23 -27.62 -9.40
CA ASP A 148 -9.02 -26.49 -8.88
C ASP A 148 -9.50 -26.84 -7.47
N VAL A 149 -8.76 -26.37 -6.46
CA VAL A 149 -8.99 -26.72 -5.05
C VAL A 149 -9.95 -25.73 -4.39
N PRO A 150 -11.13 -26.15 -3.89
CA PRO A 150 -12.04 -25.23 -3.24
C PRO A 150 -11.47 -24.73 -1.90
N ARG A 151 -11.68 -23.45 -1.63
CA ARG A 151 -11.47 -22.87 -0.28
C ARG A 151 -12.49 -23.46 0.70
N ARG A 152 -12.17 -23.41 1.99
CA ARG A 152 -13.14 -23.65 3.06
C ARG A 152 -14.28 -22.65 2.98
N SER A 153 -15.49 -23.12 3.31
CA SER A 153 -16.70 -22.28 3.35
C SER A 153 -16.64 -21.21 4.44
N SER A 154 -15.92 -21.47 5.53
CA SER A 154 -15.57 -20.48 6.56
C SER A 154 -14.05 -20.42 6.74
N PRO A 155 -13.41 -19.24 6.63
CA PRO A 155 -11.98 -19.10 6.86
C PRO A 155 -11.62 -19.34 8.33
N ARG A 156 -10.43 -19.90 8.58
CA ARG A 156 -9.83 -19.95 9.91
C ARG A 156 -9.49 -18.53 10.37
N THR A 157 -9.66 -18.26 11.65
CA THR A 157 -9.22 -17.00 12.27
C THR A 157 -7.69 -16.94 12.40
N ALA A 158 -7.02 -18.09 12.48
CA ALA A 158 -5.58 -18.21 12.53
C ALA A 158 -5.10 -19.48 11.80
N VAL A 159 -4.22 -19.30 10.82
CA VAL A 159 -3.43 -20.33 10.15
C VAL A 159 -1.98 -20.18 10.63
N PRO A 160 -1.30 -21.24 11.08
CA PRO A 160 0.08 -21.17 11.56
C PRO A 160 1.08 -20.71 10.49
N ALA A 161 2.17 -20.09 10.94
CA ALA A 161 3.34 -19.85 10.08
C ALA A 161 3.94 -21.20 9.62
N GLY A 162 4.42 -21.26 8.38
CA GLY A 162 4.94 -22.47 7.77
C GLY A 162 3.87 -23.42 7.23
N ALA A 163 2.57 -23.14 7.46
CA ALA A 163 1.51 -23.98 6.91
C ALA A 163 1.54 -23.96 5.37
N VAL A 164 1.57 -25.14 4.76
CA VAL A 164 1.51 -25.36 3.31
C VAL A 164 0.05 -25.62 2.94
N ALA A 165 -0.47 -24.87 1.97
CA ALA A 165 -1.88 -24.90 1.65
C ALA A 165 -2.19 -24.79 0.16
N LEU A 166 -3.38 -25.28 -0.21
CA LEU A 166 -3.92 -25.26 -1.57
C LEU A 166 -5.24 -24.47 -1.64
N ALA A 167 -5.41 -23.69 -2.72
CA ALA A 167 -6.70 -23.11 -3.12
C ALA A 167 -6.67 -22.63 -4.58
N GLY A 168 -7.76 -22.86 -5.32
CA GLY A 168 -7.80 -22.71 -6.77
C GLY A 168 -6.70 -23.55 -7.41
N GLU A 169 -6.01 -22.96 -8.38
CA GLU A 169 -4.81 -23.54 -9.02
C GLU A 169 -3.51 -23.34 -8.24
N PHE A 170 -3.57 -22.77 -7.03
CA PHE A 170 -2.39 -22.31 -6.30
C PHE A 170 -2.00 -23.20 -5.12
N SER A 171 -0.70 -23.31 -4.89
CA SER A 171 -0.09 -23.67 -3.61
C SER A 171 0.61 -22.47 -2.99
N ALA A 172 0.68 -22.38 -1.67
CA ALA A 172 1.41 -21.34 -0.98
C ALA A 172 1.83 -21.79 0.43
N VAL A 173 2.79 -21.06 1.00
CA VAL A 173 3.18 -21.21 2.41
C VAL A 173 2.87 -19.93 3.16
N TYR A 174 2.17 -20.05 4.28
CA TYR A 174 1.86 -18.92 5.15
C TYR A 174 3.15 -18.45 5.86
N PRO A 175 3.65 -17.22 5.63
CA PRO A 175 4.91 -16.76 6.22
C PRO A 175 4.78 -16.39 7.69
N ARG A 176 3.54 -16.15 8.15
CA ARG A 176 3.20 -15.75 9.51
C ARG A 176 1.79 -16.21 9.87
N VAL A 177 1.46 -16.13 11.16
CA VAL A 177 0.10 -16.39 11.62
C VAL A 177 -0.86 -15.37 11.03
N SER A 178 -1.89 -15.84 10.32
CA SER A 178 -2.91 -14.98 9.71
C SER A 178 -4.22 -15.73 9.48
N PRO A 179 -5.37 -15.05 9.37
CA PRO A 179 -6.62 -15.69 8.96
C PRO A 179 -6.51 -16.26 7.54
N GLY A 180 -7.17 -17.39 7.26
CA GLY A 180 -7.07 -18.04 5.96
C GLY A 180 -8.08 -19.15 5.74
N GLY A 181 -8.62 -19.24 4.53
CA GLY A 181 -9.58 -20.27 4.12
C GLY A 181 -9.01 -21.34 3.19
N TRP A 182 -7.68 -21.39 3.03
CA TRP A 182 -7.05 -22.40 2.17
C TRP A 182 -6.99 -23.76 2.85
N GLN A 183 -6.95 -24.82 2.06
CA GLN A 183 -6.89 -26.19 2.55
C GLN A 183 -5.45 -26.51 2.96
N LEU A 184 -5.23 -26.78 4.24
CA LEU A 184 -3.90 -27.05 4.82
C LEU A 184 -3.51 -28.51 4.57
N ILE A 185 -2.44 -28.73 3.82
CA ILE A 185 -1.97 -30.08 3.42
C ILE A 185 -0.70 -30.51 4.16
N GLY A 186 -0.02 -29.59 4.83
CA GLY A 186 1.19 -29.87 5.60
C GLY A 186 1.80 -28.62 6.19
N HIS A 187 3.03 -28.73 6.66
CA HIS A 187 3.85 -27.60 7.08
C HIS A 187 5.30 -27.76 6.63
N THR A 188 5.98 -26.64 6.49
CA THR A 188 7.44 -26.57 6.28
C THR A 188 8.10 -25.90 7.48
N PRO A 189 9.29 -26.37 7.91
CA PRO A 189 10.09 -25.66 8.90
C PRO A 189 10.82 -24.44 8.32
N ALA A 190 10.77 -24.23 7.00
CA ALA A 190 11.47 -23.14 6.35
C ALA A 190 10.87 -21.78 6.72
N THR A 191 11.73 -20.83 7.09
CA THR A 191 11.32 -19.43 7.32
C THR A 191 11.11 -18.73 5.98
N MET A 192 9.84 -18.47 5.66
CA MET A 192 9.44 -17.87 4.38
C MET A 192 9.79 -16.39 4.26
N TRP A 193 9.84 -15.67 5.38
CA TRP A 193 10.15 -14.23 5.44
C TRP A 193 11.15 -13.95 6.57
N GLU A 194 12.32 -13.42 6.21
CA GLU A 194 13.42 -13.19 7.15
C GLU A 194 14.19 -11.92 6.78
N LEU A 195 14.09 -10.86 7.59
CA LEU A 195 14.70 -9.56 7.28
C LEU A 195 16.24 -9.59 7.33
N SER A 196 16.82 -10.46 8.18
CA SER A 196 18.27 -10.54 8.34
C SER A 196 19.01 -10.91 7.03
N ARG A 197 18.33 -11.57 6.08
CA ARG A 197 18.85 -11.90 4.74
C ARG A 197 19.28 -10.68 3.92
N GLU A 198 18.69 -9.50 4.17
CA GLU A 198 19.11 -8.28 3.47
C GLU A 198 20.56 -7.92 3.72
N ALA A 199 21.11 -8.26 4.89
CA ALA A 199 22.50 -7.98 5.23
C ALA A 199 23.49 -8.72 4.31
N ASP A 200 23.07 -9.85 3.75
CA ASP A 200 23.85 -10.67 2.81
C ASP A 200 23.55 -10.33 1.33
N GLY A 201 22.75 -9.29 1.08
CA GLY A 201 22.30 -8.93 -0.27
C GLY A 201 21.24 -9.86 -0.85
N GLU A 202 20.63 -10.70 -0.01
CA GLU A 202 19.56 -11.61 -0.39
C GLU A 202 18.17 -10.99 -0.19
N SER A 203 17.16 -11.59 -0.85
CA SER A 203 15.77 -11.21 -0.64
C SER A 203 15.26 -11.71 0.72
N PRO A 204 14.49 -10.90 1.47
CA PRO A 204 13.86 -11.36 2.70
C PRO A 204 12.86 -12.49 2.48
N ALA A 205 12.19 -12.51 1.31
CA ALA A 205 11.31 -13.59 0.90
C ALA A 205 12.12 -14.80 0.39
N LEU A 206 11.84 -15.98 0.95
CA LEU A 206 12.45 -17.25 0.55
C LEU A 206 12.06 -17.63 -0.88
N VAL A 207 10.78 -17.46 -1.23
CA VAL A 207 10.24 -17.69 -2.58
C VAL A 207 9.77 -16.35 -3.12
N ARG A 208 10.23 -15.98 -4.32
CA ARG A 208 9.85 -14.73 -4.99
C ARG A 208 9.04 -15.01 -6.26
N PRO A 209 8.31 -14.00 -6.77
CA PRO A 209 7.80 -14.05 -8.12
C PRO A 209 8.91 -14.37 -9.14
N GLY A 210 8.68 -15.39 -9.95
CA GLY A 210 9.60 -15.93 -10.95
C GLY A 210 10.51 -17.07 -10.47
N ASP A 211 10.57 -17.39 -9.18
CA ASP A 211 11.36 -18.53 -8.68
C ASP A 211 10.69 -19.86 -9.05
N SER A 212 11.49 -20.89 -9.35
CA SER A 212 11.01 -22.28 -9.46
C SER A 212 11.01 -22.91 -8.07
N VAL A 213 9.92 -23.58 -7.70
CA VAL A 213 9.71 -24.17 -6.38
C VAL A 213 9.47 -25.67 -6.53
N ARG A 214 10.04 -26.46 -5.63
CA ARG A 214 9.73 -27.89 -5.50
C ARG A 214 9.44 -28.22 -4.05
N TYR A 215 8.30 -28.85 -3.79
CA TYR A 215 7.96 -29.35 -2.46
C TYR A 215 8.50 -30.77 -2.30
N LYS A 216 9.28 -31.00 -1.25
CA LYS A 216 9.93 -32.28 -0.96
C LYS A 216 9.34 -32.90 0.29
N PRO A 217 8.65 -34.05 0.20
CA PRO A 217 8.13 -34.75 1.36
C PRO A 217 9.29 -35.18 2.27
N VAL A 218 9.20 -34.85 3.56
CA VAL A 218 10.14 -35.32 4.59
C VAL A 218 9.38 -35.97 5.75
N PRO A 219 9.95 -37.01 6.40
CA PRO A 219 9.35 -37.57 7.60
C PRO A 219 9.33 -36.56 8.74
N ALA A 220 8.28 -36.58 9.58
CA ALA A 220 8.18 -35.72 10.76
C ALA A 220 9.37 -35.82 11.75
N ARG A 221 10.14 -36.92 11.71
CA ARG A 221 11.33 -37.15 12.54
C ARG A 221 12.64 -36.63 11.95
N SER A 222 12.64 -36.22 10.68
CA SER A 222 13.85 -35.82 9.94
C SER A 222 14.14 -34.33 10.03
N VAL A 223 13.16 -33.54 10.49
CA VAL A 223 13.35 -32.11 10.72
C VAL A 223 13.93 -31.92 12.11
N THR A 224 15.22 -31.59 12.17
CA THR A 224 15.81 -31.07 13.40
C THR A 224 15.26 -29.66 13.54
N THR A 225 14.38 -29.44 14.53
CA THR A 225 13.86 -28.13 14.85
C THR A 225 15.02 -27.20 15.17
N ALA A 226 15.39 -26.34 14.21
CA ALA A 226 16.01 -25.07 14.55
C ALA A 226 14.94 -24.30 15.33
N SER A 227 15.06 -24.34 16.65
CA SER A 227 14.30 -23.65 17.69
C SER A 227 13.04 -22.92 17.21
N THR A 228 11.87 -23.52 17.48
CA THR A 228 10.63 -22.78 17.68
C THR A 228 10.78 -21.90 18.93
N ALA A 229 11.47 -20.77 18.79
CA ALA A 229 11.17 -19.61 19.60
C ALA A 229 10.00 -18.92 18.90
N GLU A 230 8.88 -18.80 19.62
CA GLU A 230 7.83 -17.85 19.23
C GLU A 230 8.51 -16.49 18.97
N PRO A 231 8.29 -15.81 17.84
CA PRO A 231 8.44 -14.38 17.83
C PRO A 231 7.27 -13.87 18.66
N ASP A 232 7.47 -13.77 19.98
CA ASP A 232 6.64 -12.90 20.80
C ASP A 232 6.63 -11.56 20.07
N ALA A 233 5.44 -11.08 19.71
CA ALA A 233 5.26 -9.76 19.09
C ALA A 233 5.74 -8.60 20.00
N ARG A 234 6.33 -8.94 21.16
CA ARG A 234 7.01 -8.07 22.12
C ARG A 234 8.54 -8.21 22.15
N GLN A 235 9.13 -9.13 21.37
CA GLN A 235 10.58 -9.38 21.35
C GLN A 235 11.31 -8.87 20.10
N HIS A 236 10.66 -8.08 19.24
CA HIS A 236 11.40 -7.10 18.42
C HIS A 236 11.73 -5.86 19.26
N GLN A 237 12.27 -6.11 20.47
CA GLN A 237 13.21 -5.17 21.04
C GLN A 237 14.33 -5.05 20.02
N THR A 238 14.59 -3.83 19.60
CA THR A 238 15.88 -3.44 19.04
C THR A 238 16.99 -4.23 19.72
N PRO A 239 17.92 -4.86 19.00
CA PRO A 239 19.25 -4.97 19.57
C PRO A 239 19.67 -3.51 19.79
N HIS A 240 19.54 -3.03 21.03
CA HIS A 240 20.41 -1.97 21.49
C HIS A 240 21.81 -2.52 21.23
N PRO A 241 22.64 -1.85 20.43
CA PRO A 241 24.06 -1.97 20.68
C PRO A 241 24.19 -1.48 22.14
N GLU A 242 24.51 -2.39 23.06
CA GLU A 242 25.05 -2.01 24.36
C GLU A 242 26.38 -1.29 24.08
N ASP A 243 26.29 -0.02 23.69
CA ASP A 243 27.39 0.90 23.69
C ASP A 243 27.23 1.73 24.97
N PRO A 244 28.06 1.50 26.00
CA PRO A 244 27.90 2.03 27.35
C PRO A 244 28.08 3.57 27.47
N HIS A 245 28.02 4.28 26.34
CA HIS A 245 28.12 5.73 26.19
C HIS A 245 26.82 6.40 25.68
N GLN A 246 25.71 5.67 25.49
CA GLN A 246 24.58 6.16 24.68
C GLN A 246 23.57 7.12 25.35
N ASP A 247 23.42 7.21 26.67
CA ASP A 247 22.36 8.05 27.27
C ASP A 247 22.57 9.58 27.11
N ASP A 248 23.79 10.03 26.78
CA ASP A 248 24.14 11.47 26.75
C ASP A 248 23.70 12.24 25.48
N ASP A 249 23.24 11.55 24.41
CA ASP A 249 22.93 12.16 23.10
C ASP A 249 21.42 12.23 22.76
N ALA A 250 20.54 11.92 23.72
CA ALA A 250 19.10 12.02 23.51
C ALA A 250 18.67 13.48 23.24
N ALA A 251 17.80 13.67 22.24
CA ALA A 251 17.22 14.97 21.96
C ALA A 251 15.89 15.15 22.69
N LEU A 252 15.01 14.17 22.58
CA LEU A 252 13.68 14.21 23.17
C LEU A 252 13.40 12.93 23.94
N THR A 253 12.68 13.05 25.06
CA THR A 253 12.04 11.93 25.75
C THR A 253 10.55 11.99 25.53
N VAL A 254 9.94 10.86 25.14
CA VAL A 254 8.49 10.72 25.06
C VAL A 254 7.92 10.61 26.46
N LEU A 255 7.15 11.59 26.91
CA LEU A 255 6.46 11.53 28.19
C LEU A 255 5.09 10.86 28.07
N ASP A 256 4.38 11.16 27.00
CA ASP A 256 3.09 10.56 26.64
C ASP A 256 3.06 10.39 25.11
N PRO A 257 2.88 9.18 24.57
CA PRO A 257 2.84 8.97 23.12
C PRO A 257 1.51 9.42 22.48
N GLY A 258 0.53 9.86 23.26
CA GLY A 258 -0.84 10.10 22.80
C GLY A 258 -1.55 8.79 22.41
N LEU A 259 -2.58 8.88 21.57
CA LEU A 259 -3.32 7.69 21.12
C LEU A 259 -2.44 6.73 20.30
N GLN A 260 -1.61 7.29 19.42
CA GLN A 260 -0.60 6.58 18.65
C GLN A 260 0.34 7.61 18.02
N THR A 261 1.64 7.43 18.22
CA THR A 261 2.68 8.19 17.52
C THR A 261 3.64 7.23 16.82
N LEU A 262 3.88 7.46 15.53
CA LEU A 262 4.72 6.61 14.68
C LEU A 262 5.91 7.41 14.15
N ILE A 263 7.06 6.77 14.00
CA ILE A 263 8.15 7.28 13.16
C ILE A 263 7.79 6.96 11.70
N GLN A 264 7.86 7.97 10.84
CA GLN A 264 7.52 7.87 9.43
C GLN A 264 8.53 8.65 8.58
N ASP A 265 8.92 8.09 7.43
CA ASP A 265 9.48 8.82 6.30
C ASP A 265 8.45 8.85 5.15
N LEU A 266 8.88 8.98 3.89
CA LEU A 266 7.95 8.94 2.74
C LEU A 266 7.60 7.53 2.26
N GLY A 267 8.05 6.49 2.97
CA GLY A 267 7.66 5.09 2.79
C GLY A 267 8.64 4.24 1.97
N ARG A 268 8.30 2.95 1.85
CA ARG A 268 9.04 1.87 1.16
C ARG A 268 8.45 1.59 -0.22
N SER A 269 8.91 2.28 -1.24
CA SER A 269 8.50 1.96 -2.62
C SER A 269 9.33 0.83 -3.21
N GLY A 270 8.74 0.03 -4.09
CA GLY A 270 9.46 -0.95 -4.92
C GLY A 270 9.38 -2.41 -4.44
N LEU A 271 8.67 -2.67 -3.34
CA LEU A 271 8.65 -3.98 -2.67
C LEU A 271 7.26 -4.66 -2.67
N SER A 272 6.29 -4.06 -3.36
CA SER A 272 4.93 -4.58 -3.48
C SER A 272 4.87 -6.02 -4.02
N ASP A 273 5.76 -6.39 -4.95
CA ASP A 273 5.88 -7.77 -5.46
C ASP A 273 6.17 -8.81 -4.39
N LEU A 274 6.69 -8.39 -3.24
CA LEU A 274 6.95 -9.25 -2.08
C LEU A 274 5.83 -9.18 -1.04
N GLY A 275 4.73 -8.46 -1.32
CA GLY A 275 3.63 -8.23 -0.38
C GLY A 275 3.91 -7.12 0.65
N VAL A 276 4.93 -6.28 0.44
CA VAL A 276 5.30 -5.18 1.34
C VAL A 276 4.57 -3.90 0.91
N SER A 277 3.78 -3.33 1.82
CA SER A 277 3.11 -2.05 1.57
C SER A 277 4.10 -0.88 1.63
N ARG A 278 3.72 0.25 1.02
CA ARG A 278 4.55 1.45 1.04
C ARG A 278 4.66 2.06 2.44
N ALA A 279 3.62 2.01 3.26
CA ALA A 279 3.53 2.78 4.50
C ALA A 279 3.88 4.27 4.29
N GLY A 280 4.63 4.88 5.21
CA GLY A 280 5.01 6.28 5.15
C GLY A 280 4.01 7.20 5.83
N VAL A 281 4.42 8.44 6.01
CA VAL A 281 3.57 9.49 6.55
C VAL A 281 2.31 9.68 5.69
N ALA A 282 1.15 9.73 6.33
CA ALA A 282 -0.12 9.84 5.64
C ALA A 282 -0.31 11.23 5.01
N ASP A 283 0.10 12.28 5.73
CA ASP A 283 0.15 13.65 5.24
C ASP A 283 1.57 14.01 4.76
N GLU A 284 1.89 13.58 3.55
CA GLU A 284 3.21 13.84 2.94
C GLU A 284 3.47 15.32 2.67
N ALA A 285 2.43 16.14 2.51
CA ALA A 285 2.57 17.56 2.32
C ALA A 285 3.10 18.22 3.60
N ALA A 286 2.51 17.88 4.75
CA ALA A 286 2.98 18.32 6.06
C ALA A 286 4.41 17.84 6.35
N ALA A 287 4.75 16.58 6.06
CA ALA A 287 6.11 16.06 6.25
C ALA A 287 7.16 16.81 5.43
N ARG A 288 6.91 17.04 4.13
CA ARG A 288 7.79 17.83 3.27
C ARG A 288 7.89 19.29 3.74
N GLN A 289 6.80 19.84 4.29
CA GLN A 289 6.79 21.20 4.83
C GLN A 289 7.69 21.31 6.06
N VAL A 290 7.48 20.47 7.10
CA VAL A 290 8.29 20.54 8.32
C VAL A 290 9.76 20.29 8.04
N ASN A 291 10.09 19.32 7.18
CA ASN A 291 11.47 19.05 6.81
C ASN A 291 12.13 20.23 6.11
N ARG A 292 11.42 20.89 5.18
CA ARG A 292 11.93 22.09 4.51
C ARG A 292 12.15 23.25 5.49
N LEU A 293 11.19 23.50 6.37
CA LEU A 293 11.27 24.55 7.40
C LEU A 293 12.48 24.33 8.33
N LEU A 294 12.78 23.07 8.63
CA LEU A 294 13.89 22.69 9.50
C LEU A 294 15.24 22.59 8.78
N GLY A 295 15.28 22.79 7.46
CA GLY A 295 16.50 22.61 6.65
C GLY A 295 16.93 21.14 6.52
N ASN A 296 16.03 20.20 6.76
CA ASN A 296 16.25 18.77 6.58
C ASN A 296 16.16 18.38 5.09
N GLY A 297 16.68 17.20 4.75
CA GLY A 297 16.35 16.56 3.48
C GLY A 297 14.86 16.21 3.39
N PRO A 298 14.26 16.15 2.18
CA PRO A 298 12.82 15.90 2.00
C PRO A 298 12.37 14.50 2.46
N GLN A 299 13.31 13.56 2.60
CA GLN A 299 13.08 12.18 3.05
C GLN A 299 13.38 11.99 4.55
N ALA A 300 13.75 13.04 5.28
CA ALA A 300 14.06 12.91 6.70
C ALA A 300 12.85 12.43 7.48
N ALA A 301 13.08 11.53 8.43
CA ALA A 301 12.02 10.96 9.24
C ALA A 301 11.39 12.00 10.17
N VAL A 302 10.08 11.86 10.38
CA VAL A 302 9.21 12.70 11.18
C VAL A 302 8.38 11.83 12.13
N LEU A 303 7.78 12.45 13.14
CA LEU A 303 6.72 11.80 13.91
C LEU A 303 5.37 12.08 13.26
N GLU A 304 4.53 11.07 13.14
CA GLU A 304 3.10 11.21 12.86
C GLU A 304 2.32 10.88 14.14
N ALA A 305 1.64 11.88 14.71
CA ALA A 305 0.85 11.74 15.93
C ALA A 305 -0.66 11.81 15.61
N LEU A 306 -1.41 10.81 16.09
CA LEU A 306 -2.85 10.70 15.90
C LEU A 306 -3.61 11.36 17.05
N HIS A 307 -4.45 12.34 16.72
CA HIS A 307 -5.43 12.98 17.60
C HIS A 307 -4.84 13.70 18.84
N GLY A 308 -3.65 14.27 18.72
CA GLY A 308 -3.01 15.04 19.79
C GLY A 308 -2.51 14.17 20.96
N GLY A 309 -2.37 14.77 22.14
CA GLY A 309 -1.96 14.08 23.38
C GLY A 309 -0.47 13.79 23.50
N LEU A 310 0.28 13.81 22.40
CA LEU A 310 1.74 13.64 22.40
C LEU A 310 2.42 14.69 23.30
N ALA A 311 3.23 14.22 24.25
CA ALA A 311 4.06 15.05 25.11
C ALA A 311 5.54 14.64 25.00
N LEU A 312 6.41 15.61 24.69
CA LEU A 312 7.84 15.42 24.45
C LEU A 312 8.64 16.38 25.34
N ARG A 313 9.60 15.86 26.10
CA ARG A 313 10.55 16.69 26.86
C ARG A 313 11.86 16.82 26.10
N ALA A 314 12.38 18.03 25.97
CA ALA A 314 13.72 18.27 25.44
C ALA A 314 14.78 17.91 26.47
N GLU A 315 15.70 17.02 26.11
CA GLU A 315 16.91 16.71 26.90
C GLU A 315 18.07 17.65 26.51
N SER A 316 18.05 18.16 25.27
CA SER A 316 18.96 19.20 24.78
C SER A 316 18.18 20.28 24.02
N THR A 317 18.78 21.46 23.81
CA THR A 317 18.10 22.54 23.08
C THR A 317 18.09 22.26 21.57
N MET A 318 16.91 22.30 20.95
CA MET A 318 16.71 21.98 19.53
C MET A 318 15.64 22.83 18.87
N VAL A 319 15.53 22.67 17.54
CA VAL A 319 14.49 23.29 16.72
C VAL A 319 13.53 22.22 16.22
N LEU A 320 12.24 22.46 16.45
CA LEU A 320 11.13 21.63 15.98
C LEU A 320 10.25 22.43 15.04
N ALA A 321 9.45 21.73 14.23
CA ALA A 321 8.35 22.30 13.49
C ALA A 321 7.19 21.30 13.48
N VAL A 322 5.96 21.78 13.60
CA VAL A 322 4.75 20.95 13.58
C VAL A 322 3.83 21.44 12.46
N ALA A 323 3.25 20.52 11.69
CA ALA A 323 2.25 20.81 10.66
C ALA A 323 1.15 19.73 10.66
N GLY A 324 0.23 19.76 9.69
CA GLY A 324 -0.90 18.83 9.60
C GLY A 324 -2.14 19.37 10.31
N ALA A 325 -2.67 18.60 11.27
CA ALA A 325 -3.87 18.97 12.03
C ALA A 325 -3.72 20.32 12.77
N GLN A 326 -4.81 21.06 12.87
CA GLN A 326 -4.88 22.33 13.60
C GLN A 326 -4.97 22.05 15.09
N THR A 327 -3.81 21.95 15.73
CA THR A 327 -3.68 21.61 17.15
C THR A 327 -3.01 22.74 17.92
N PRO A 328 -3.47 23.05 19.15
CA PRO A 328 -2.70 23.83 20.10
C PRO A 328 -1.36 23.16 20.41
N LEU A 329 -0.30 23.94 20.48
CA LEU A 329 1.02 23.52 20.90
C LEU A 329 1.41 24.31 22.14
N ASP A 330 1.47 23.62 23.28
CA ASP A 330 1.81 24.24 24.57
C ASP A 330 3.22 23.79 24.97
N VAL A 331 4.05 24.74 25.38
CA VAL A 331 5.37 24.49 25.93
C VAL A 331 5.39 24.89 27.39
N THR A 332 5.76 23.95 28.26
CA THR A 332 5.90 24.17 29.71
C THR A 332 7.38 24.06 30.10
N ALA A 333 7.91 25.09 30.75
CA ALA A 333 9.29 25.11 31.26
C ALA A 333 9.38 24.42 32.63
N PRO A 334 10.60 24.04 33.10
CA PRO A 334 10.78 23.40 34.40
C PRO A 334 10.27 24.20 35.61
N ASP A 335 10.22 25.53 35.50
CA ASP A 335 9.68 26.42 36.53
C ASP A 335 8.14 26.53 36.52
N GLY A 336 7.48 25.81 35.61
CA GLY A 336 6.04 25.80 35.43
C GLY A 336 5.49 26.92 34.54
N SER A 337 6.33 27.83 34.04
CA SER A 337 5.90 28.84 33.07
C SER A 337 5.48 28.20 31.74
N ARG A 338 4.49 28.82 31.06
CA ARG A 338 3.89 28.28 29.84
C ARG A 338 3.92 29.29 28.70
N ARG A 339 4.16 28.80 27.49
CA ARG A 339 4.07 29.56 26.24
C ARG A 339 3.44 28.71 25.15
N SER A 340 2.79 29.34 24.19
CA SER A 340 2.33 28.65 22.99
C SER A 340 3.45 28.61 21.93
N ALA A 341 3.57 27.47 21.24
CA ALA A 341 4.43 27.33 20.07
C ALA A 341 3.62 27.49 18.77
N PRO A 342 4.21 28.07 17.71
CA PRO A 342 3.50 28.29 16.46
C PRO A 342 3.41 27.00 15.63
N LEU A 343 2.23 26.74 15.05
CA LEU A 343 2.05 25.72 14.01
C LEU A 343 2.61 26.23 12.67
N GLY A 344 3.15 25.33 11.84
CA GLY A 344 3.67 25.64 10.51
C GLY A 344 4.92 26.53 10.50
N THR A 345 5.57 26.70 11.66
CA THR A 345 6.73 27.58 11.84
C THR A 345 7.77 26.88 12.72
N PRO A 346 9.08 26.97 12.41
CA PRO A 346 10.13 26.49 13.31
C PRO A 346 10.10 27.21 14.66
N PHE A 347 10.28 26.47 15.75
CA PHE A 347 10.46 27.03 17.08
C PHE A 347 11.52 26.26 17.86
N ALA A 348 12.21 26.97 18.76
CA ALA A 348 13.14 26.34 19.68
C ALA A 348 12.36 25.65 20.82
N LEU A 349 12.79 24.45 21.19
CA LEU A 349 12.45 23.78 22.44
C LEU A 349 13.74 23.70 23.26
N VAL A 350 13.78 24.43 24.38
CA VAL A 350 14.96 24.55 25.23
C VAL A 350 15.07 23.32 26.13
N ALA A 351 16.30 22.93 26.48
CA ALA A 351 16.55 21.81 27.38
C ALA A 351 15.70 21.92 28.67
N GLY A 352 15.01 20.83 29.02
CA GLY A 352 14.07 20.72 30.13
C GLY A 352 12.63 21.17 29.81
N GLU A 353 12.39 21.91 28.73
CA GLU A 353 11.03 22.26 28.32
C GLU A 353 10.26 21.02 27.81
N THR A 354 8.96 21.01 28.06
CA THR A 354 8.04 19.98 27.56
C THR A 354 7.08 20.59 26.54
N LEU A 355 7.06 20.04 25.33
CA LEU A 355 6.03 20.30 24.32
C LEU A 355 4.86 19.33 24.53
N THR A 356 3.64 19.85 24.54
CA THR A 356 2.39 19.06 24.56
C THR A 356 1.51 19.47 23.39
N LEU A 357 1.04 18.47 22.65
CA LEU A 357 0.03 18.66 21.60
C LEU A 357 -1.36 18.55 22.22
N GLY A 358 -2.15 19.61 22.14
CA GLY A 358 -3.54 19.61 22.56
C GLY A 358 -4.44 18.73 21.67
N ALA A 359 -5.74 18.70 21.97
CA ALA A 359 -6.71 18.08 21.09
C ALA A 359 -6.84 18.92 19.80
N PRO A 360 -6.79 18.29 18.59
CA PRO A 360 -6.94 19.04 17.35
C PRO A 360 -8.35 19.61 17.22
N THR A 361 -8.42 20.87 16.78
CA THR A 361 -9.68 21.55 16.45
C THR A 361 -10.17 21.23 15.03
N ARG A 362 -9.25 20.79 14.15
CA ARG A 362 -9.52 20.40 12.77
C ARG A 362 -8.45 19.43 12.30
N GLY A 363 -8.86 18.37 11.61
CA GLY A 363 -7.96 17.30 11.18
C GLY A 363 -7.61 16.33 12.31
N MET A 364 -6.84 15.30 11.99
CA MET A 364 -6.54 14.18 12.91
C MET A 364 -5.05 13.94 13.11
N ARG A 365 -4.20 14.22 12.12
CA ARG A 365 -2.79 13.83 12.14
C ARG A 365 -1.89 15.05 12.19
N SER A 366 -1.09 15.13 13.24
CA SER A 366 -0.02 16.12 13.36
C SER A 366 1.29 15.50 12.90
N VAL A 367 2.07 16.24 12.13
CA VAL A 367 3.41 15.82 11.68
C VAL A 367 4.45 16.70 12.37
N ILE A 368 5.36 16.07 13.13
CA ILE A 368 6.38 16.76 13.92
C ILE A 368 7.75 16.45 13.33
N GLY A 369 8.45 17.49 12.89
CA GLY A 369 9.83 17.40 12.45
C GLY A 369 10.79 17.83 13.55
N LEU A 370 11.94 17.14 13.59
CA LEU A 370 13.12 17.51 14.38
C LEU A 370 14.21 17.99 13.42
N ARG A 371 14.88 19.11 13.69
CA ARG A 371 16.05 19.51 12.88
C ARG A 371 17.14 18.43 12.97
N GLY A 372 17.58 17.96 11.81
CA GLY A 372 18.46 16.79 11.67
C GLY A 372 17.72 15.50 11.30
N GLY A 373 16.39 15.49 11.30
CA GLY A 373 15.57 14.29 11.13
C GLY A 373 15.57 13.40 12.36
N ILE A 374 14.70 12.40 12.41
CA ILE A 374 14.61 11.45 13.53
C ILE A 374 15.44 10.20 13.22
N ALA A 375 16.34 9.82 14.13
CA ALA A 375 17.10 8.59 14.00
C ALA A 375 16.20 7.37 14.22
N ALA A 376 16.24 6.43 13.28
CA ALA A 376 15.59 5.14 13.38
C ALA A 376 16.30 4.14 12.46
N THR A 377 16.27 2.86 12.80
CA THR A 377 16.87 1.80 11.98
C THR A 377 16.01 1.54 10.74
N PRO A 378 16.56 1.70 9.52
CA PRO A 378 15.82 1.39 8.30
C PRO A 378 15.51 -0.11 8.21
N VAL A 379 14.29 -0.43 7.78
CA VAL A 379 13.86 -1.80 7.44
C VAL A 379 13.43 -1.78 5.99
N LEU A 380 14.07 -2.60 5.14
CA LEU A 380 13.87 -2.59 3.69
C LEU A 380 13.98 -1.18 3.08
N GLY A 381 15.00 -0.43 3.49
CA GLY A 381 15.30 0.92 2.95
C GLY A 381 14.42 2.08 3.45
N SER A 382 13.52 1.87 4.42
CA SER A 382 12.80 2.99 5.07
C SER A 382 12.56 2.79 6.57
N VAL A 383 12.38 3.88 7.29
CA VAL A 383 12.10 3.90 8.73
C VAL A 383 10.60 4.03 9.08
N SER A 384 9.72 3.87 8.10
CA SER A 384 8.27 4.05 8.28
C SER A 384 7.57 2.91 9.04
N ALA A 385 6.79 3.16 10.08
CA ALA A 385 5.98 2.08 10.65
C ALA A 385 4.84 1.65 9.69
N ASP A 386 4.77 0.35 9.36
CA ASP A 386 3.64 -0.27 8.65
C ASP A 386 2.75 -1.01 9.66
N THR A 387 1.55 -0.47 9.92
CA THR A 387 0.65 -1.03 10.93
C THR A 387 -0.04 -2.33 10.51
N MET A 388 -0.06 -2.66 9.22
CA MET A 388 -0.68 -3.87 8.69
C MET A 388 0.31 -5.03 8.68
N SER A 389 1.55 -4.77 8.26
CA SER A 389 2.58 -5.81 8.19
C SER A 389 3.45 -5.91 9.45
N GLY A 390 3.50 -4.86 10.28
CA GLY A 390 4.39 -4.79 11.44
C GLY A 390 5.84 -4.49 11.06
N LEU A 391 6.11 -4.06 9.82
CA LEU A 391 7.45 -3.68 9.37
C LEU A 391 7.82 -2.26 9.84
N GLY A 392 9.10 -2.08 10.19
CA GLY A 392 9.62 -0.82 10.69
C GLY A 392 9.48 -0.66 12.21
N PRO A 393 9.72 0.56 12.73
CA PRO A 393 9.67 0.81 14.17
C PRO A 393 8.27 0.56 14.75
N ALA A 394 8.23 0.08 16.00
CA ALA A 394 6.99 -0.01 16.76
C ALA A 394 6.42 1.39 17.08
N PRO A 395 5.11 1.51 17.37
CA PRO A 395 4.55 2.76 17.89
C PRO A 395 5.25 3.20 19.18
N LEU A 396 5.54 4.50 19.28
CA LEU A 396 6.27 5.06 20.43
C LEU A 396 5.54 4.80 21.74
N GLN A 397 6.31 4.60 22.80
CA GLN A 397 5.87 4.41 24.18
C GLN A 397 6.43 5.54 25.08
N ALA A 398 5.80 5.73 26.23
CA ALA A 398 6.35 6.61 27.26
C ALA A 398 7.72 6.08 27.73
N GLY A 399 8.70 6.97 27.81
CA GLY A 399 10.10 6.65 28.13
C GLY A 399 11.00 6.50 26.91
N ASP A 400 10.46 6.40 25.70
CA ASP A 400 11.28 6.30 24.49
C ASP A 400 12.14 7.56 24.30
N LEU A 401 13.40 7.35 23.91
CA LEU A 401 14.38 8.40 23.65
C LEU A 401 14.55 8.60 22.16
N LEU A 402 14.28 9.81 21.67
CA LEU A 402 14.43 10.18 20.27
C LEU A 402 15.72 10.98 20.06
N ARG A 403 16.41 10.69 18.96
CA ARG A 403 17.69 11.31 18.61
C ARG A 403 17.62 11.97 17.23
N PRO A 404 18.41 13.01 16.96
CA PRO A 404 18.59 13.52 15.61
C PRO A 404 19.31 12.46 14.76
N ALA A 405 18.89 12.26 13.51
CA ALA A 405 19.57 11.33 12.60
C ALA A 405 20.96 11.83 12.16
N GLY A 406 21.17 13.14 12.19
CA GLY A 406 22.45 13.76 11.88
C GLY A 406 22.33 15.28 11.78
N ALA A 407 23.39 15.93 11.27
CA ALA A 407 23.35 17.36 11.01
C ALA A 407 22.38 17.69 9.86
N ALA A 408 21.53 18.70 10.04
CA ALA A 408 20.67 19.19 8.98
C ALA A 408 21.51 19.85 7.86
N PRO A 409 21.32 19.47 6.58
CA PRO A 409 22.13 19.97 5.47
C PRO A 409 21.85 21.43 5.10
N GLY A 410 20.67 21.96 5.45
CA GLY A 410 20.24 23.31 5.14
C GLY A 410 20.06 24.21 6.37
N ALA A 411 19.95 25.51 6.13
CA ALA A 411 19.54 26.47 7.16
C ALA A 411 18.05 26.34 7.46
N VAL A 412 17.65 26.69 8.70
CA VAL A 412 16.24 26.85 9.06
C VAL A 412 15.64 27.93 8.17
N GLN A 413 14.48 27.63 7.59
CA GLN A 413 13.79 28.55 6.67
C GLN A 413 12.69 29.30 7.42
N PRO A 414 12.45 30.59 7.10
CA PRO A 414 11.27 31.26 7.59
C PRO A 414 10.01 30.57 7.05
N PRO A 415 8.87 30.65 7.76
CA PRO A 415 7.59 30.26 7.19
C PRO A 415 7.34 31.10 5.93
N PRO A 416 6.69 30.56 4.89
CA PRO A 416 6.45 31.34 3.68
C PRO A 416 5.50 32.52 3.98
N ASP A 417 5.73 33.67 3.33
CA ASP A 417 4.94 34.90 3.50
C ASP A 417 3.44 34.73 3.16
N SER A 418 3.06 33.60 2.55
CA SER A 418 1.70 33.26 2.10
C SER A 418 1.29 31.88 2.62
N PHE A 419 1.07 31.75 3.92
CA PHE A 419 0.30 30.63 4.49
C PHE A 419 -0.82 31.17 5.38
N GLY A 420 -1.75 31.89 4.74
CA GLY A 420 -3.12 31.89 5.22
C GLY A 420 -3.80 30.66 4.64
N ALA A 421 -4.25 29.73 5.48
CA ALA A 421 -5.51 29.06 5.24
C ALA A 421 -5.71 28.24 3.92
N GLU A 422 -4.68 27.76 3.23
CA GLU A 422 -4.85 26.84 2.08
C GLU A 422 -4.26 25.45 2.36
N THR A 423 -4.84 24.77 3.35
CA THR A 423 -5.16 23.35 3.14
C THR A 423 -6.31 23.34 2.13
N PRO A 424 -6.25 22.59 1.02
CA PRO A 424 -7.43 22.42 0.16
C PRO A 424 -8.60 21.94 1.03
N GLY A 425 -9.60 22.80 1.20
CA GLY A 425 -10.94 22.51 1.73
C GLY A 425 -11.04 21.64 2.99
N VAL A 426 -10.75 22.19 4.17
CA VAL A 426 -11.71 22.11 5.29
C VAL A 426 -11.79 23.55 5.84
N GLY A 427 -13.01 24.06 6.05
CA GLY A 427 -13.31 25.49 6.09
C GLY A 427 -12.38 26.34 6.96
N THR A 428 -11.89 27.44 6.37
CA THR A 428 -11.16 28.49 7.05
C THR A 428 -12.09 29.67 7.26
N SER A 429 -12.79 29.65 8.39
CA SER A 429 -13.38 30.84 8.98
C SER A 429 -12.97 30.89 10.44
N GLY A 430 -12.07 31.82 10.78
CA GLY A 430 -11.81 32.16 12.17
C GLY A 430 -13.08 32.66 12.84
N GLY A 431 -13.34 32.15 14.04
CA GLY A 431 -14.52 32.46 14.84
C GLY A 431 -15.19 31.17 15.31
N GLU A 432 -15.19 30.98 16.63
CA GLU A 432 -16.05 30.09 17.42
C GLU A 432 -16.66 28.87 16.70
N ALA A 433 -16.13 27.68 17.00
CA ALA A 433 -16.80 26.38 16.84
C ALA A 433 -17.72 26.24 15.60
N SER A 434 -17.17 26.33 14.40
CA SER A 434 -17.92 26.01 13.17
C SER A 434 -17.82 24.52 12.84
N SER A 435 -18.58 23.70 13.56
CA SER A 435 -19.22 22.56 12.90
C SER A 435 -20.29 23.10 11.95
N THR A 436 -20.45 22.47 10.78
CA THR A 436 -21.48 22.66 9.72
C THR A 436 -21.11 23.56 8.52
N GLU A 437 -20.99 22.98 7.31
CA GLU A 437 -22.13 22.86 6.36
C GLU A 437 -21.76 22.27 4.99
N THR A 438 -20.47 22.16 4.61
CA THR A 438 -20.08 21.55 3.32
C THR A 438 -19.22 20.29 3.52
N PRO A 439 -19.60 19.12 2.98
CA PRO A 439 -18.79 17.92 3.00
C PRO A 439 -17.41 18.15 2.35
N THR A 440 -16.36 17.51 2.88
CA THR A 440 -15.01 17.55 2.30
C THR A 440 -15.04 16.90 0.91
N ALA A 441 -14.63 17.63 -0.13
CA ALA A 441 -14.60 17.11 -1.50
C ALA A 441 -13.26 16.39 -1.76
N LEU A 442 -13.31 15.12 -2.17
CA LEU A 442 -12.14 14.35 -2.63
C LEU A 442 -12.30 14.03 -4.11
N ARG A 443 -11.31 14.43 -4.92
CA ARG A 443 -11.30 14.16 -6.35
C ARG A 443 -10.81 12.75 -6.64
N PHE A 444 -11.45 12.09 -7.60
CA PHE A 444 -11.10 10.72 -7.98
C PHE A 444 -11.29 10.47 -9.48
N THR A 445 -10.59 9.47 -10.01
CA THR A 445 -10.80 8.96 -11.38
C THR A 445 -11.53 7.63 -11.33
N TYR A 446 -12.41 7.34 -12.29
CA TYR A 446 -13.06 6.03 -12.38
C TYR A 446 -12.07 4.92 -12.81
N GLY A 447 -12.38 3.69 -12.41
CA GLY A 447 -11.60 2.51 -12.76
C GLY A 447 -10.69 2.02 -11.61
N PRO A 448 -10.09 0.83 -11.76
CA PRO A 448 -10.09 -0.01 -12.97
C PRO A 448 -11.33 -0.89 -13.14
N ARG A 449 -12.22 -0.99 -12.14
CA ARG A 449 -13.39 -1.90 -12.15
C ARG A 449 -14.73 -1.18 -12.14
N ALA A 450 -14.81 0.01 -12.73
CA ALA A 450 -16.08 0.72 -12.89
C ALA A 450 -17.12 -0.09 -13.70
N ASP A 451 -16.68 -1.03 -14.55
CA ASP A 451 -17.52 -1.97 -15.30
C ASP A 451 -18.25 -3.01 -14.43
N TRP A 452 -17.98 -3.04 -13.12
CA TRP A 452 -18.75 -3.82 -12.15
C TRP A 452 -20.02 -3.12 -11.69
N PHE A 453 -20.26 -1.89 -12.14
CA PHE A 453 -21.37 -1.04 -11.72
C PHE A 453 -22.13 -0.54 -12.95
N SER A 454 -23.44 -0.33 -12.79
CA SER A 454 -24.19 0.38 -13.82
C SER A 454 -23.76 1.85 -13.86
N ALA A 455 -24.03 2.54 -14.97
CA ALA A 455 -23.74 3.98 -15.06
C ALA A 455 -24.44 4.78 -13.94
N GLU A 456 -25.64 4.35 -13.54
CA GLU A 456 -26.39 4.96 -12.43
C GLU A 456 -25.68 4.76 -11.08
N GLU A 457 -25.22 3.54 -10.78
CA GLU A 457 -24.51 3.24 -9.53
C GLU A 457 -23.13 3.93 -9.48
N ALA A 458 -22.44 4.01 -10.62
CA ALA A 458 -21.18 4.75 -10.73
C ALA A 458 -21.36 6.27 -10.54
N ALA A 459 -22.45 6.86 -11.07
CA ALA A 459 -22.79 8.26 -10.84
C ALA A 459 -23.18 8.51 -9.38
N ARG A 460 -23.95 7.59 -8.77
CA ARG A 460 -24.36 7.66 -7.36
C ARG A 460 -23.19 7.77 -6.40
N LEU A 461 -22.05 7.14 -6.69
CA LEU A 461 -20.83 7.29 -5.91
C LEU A 461 -20.46 8.77 -5.68
N ALA A 462 -20.64 9.61 -6.71
CA ALA A 462 -20.34 11.03 -6.70
C ALA A 462 -21.53 11.91 -6.28
N ASP A 463 -22.76 11.47 -6.58
CA ASP A 463 -23.97 12.26 -6.36
C ASP A 463 -24.49 12.22 -4.91
N GLN A 464 -24.00 11.30 -4.08
CA GLN A 464 -24.39 11.20 -2.68
C GLN A 464 -23.24 11.51 -1.71
N PRO A 465 -23.55 12.06 -0.52
CA PRO A 465 -22.57 12.20 0.55
C PRO A 465 -22.21 10.84 1.16
N TRP A 466 -21.02 10.76 1.72
CA TRP A 466 -20.52 9.62 2.47
C TRP A 466 -20.05 10.07 3.85
N GLU A 467 -20.24 9.24 4.86
CA GLU A 467 -19.80 9.49 6.23
C GLU A 467 -18.61 8.62 6.57
N VAL A 468 -17.59 9.17 7.24
CA VAL A 468 -16.43 8.41 7.69
C VAL A 468 -16.80 7.58 8.93
N SER A 469 -16.58 6.26 8.84
CA SER A 469 -16.83 5.32 9.94
C SER A 469 -15.78 5.43 11.04
N GLN A 470 -16.20 5.14 12.29
CA GLN A 470 -15.34 4.96 13.46
C GLN A 470 -14.30 3.85 13.29
N SER A 471 -14.54 2.91 12.37
CA SER A 471 -13.61 1.81 12.08
C SER A 471 -12.41 2.22 11.22
N SER A 472 -12.30 3.49 10.78
CA SER A 472 -11.25 3.97 9.87
C SER A 472 -9.86 4.04 10.51
N ASN A 473 -8.81 3.71 9.74
CA ASN A 473 -7.42 3.74 10.21
C ASN A 473 -6.42 3.97 9.05
N ARG A 474 -5.12 3.77 9.29
CA ARG A 474 -4.04 3.96 8.28
C ARG A 474 -4.09 3.00 7.09
N ILE A 475 -4.80 1.88 7.20
CA ILE A 475 -5.03 0.94 6.09
C ILE A 475 -6.07 1.52 5.14
N GLY A 476 -7.15 2.08 5.68
CA GLY A 476 -8.18 2.73 4.89
C GLY A 476 -9.27 3.41 5.68
N ILE A 477 -9.95 4.34 5.01
CA ILE A 477 -11.12 5.06 5.49
C ILE A 477 -12.35 4.29 5.04
N ARG A 478 -13.14 3.80 6.00
CA ARG A 478 -14.39 3.08 5.71
C ARG A 478 -15.50 4.10 5.63
N LEU A 479 -16.19 4.12 4.50
CA LEU A 479 -17.31 5.02 4.28
C LEU A 479 -18.62 4.33 4.61
N GLU A 480 -19.56 5.06 5.17
CA GLU A 480 -20.92 4.65 5.44
C GLU A 480 -21.88 5.59 4.71
N VAL A 481 -23.10 5.11 4.48
CA VAL A 481 -24.19 5.99 4.07
C VAL A 481 -24.56 6.86 5.27
N PRO A 482 -24.62 8.21 5.14
CA PRO A 482 -24.93 9.08 6.27
C PRO A 482 -26.27 8.71 6.92
N LYS A 483 -26.28 8.60 8.25
CA LYS A 483 -27.48 8.20 9.03
C LYS A 483 -28.50 9.32 9.17
N ALA A 484 -28.06 10.58 9.09
CA ALA A 484 -28.91 11.75 9.07
C ALA A 484 -29.00 12.31 7.64
N PRO A 485 -30.17 12.85 7.22
CA PRO A 485 -30.23 13.60 5.97
C PRO A 485 -29.21 14.73 6.02
N ALA A 486 -28.39 14.86 4.98
CA ALA A 486 -27.43 15.94 4.88
C ALA A 486 -28.14 17.29 5.14
N PRO A 487 -27.53 18.24 5.87
CA PRO A 487 -28.08 19.58 5.95
C PRO A 487 -28.36 20.09 4.54
N THR A 488 -29.54 20.68 4.38
CA THR A 488 -30.21 21.00 3.11
C THR A 488 -29.48 22.11 2.33
N THR A 489 -28.21 21.91 2.00
CA THR A 489 -27.38 22.82 1.19
C THR A 489 -26.83 22.13 -0.06
N THR A 490 -26.98 20.80 -0.19
CA THR A 490 -26.78 20.11 -1.47
C THR A 490 -27.91 20.51 -2.42
N ARG A 491 -27.75 21.68 -3.04
CA ARG A 491 -28.54 22.11 -4.17
C ARG A 491 -28.33 21.06 -5.25
N THR A 492 -29.31 20.18 -5.44
CA THR A 492 -29.41 19.30 -6.59
C THR A 492 -29.14 20.15 -7.84
N ARG A 493 -27.97 19.96 -8.46
CA ARG A 493 -27.54 20.73 -9.62
C ARG A 493 -28.19 20.23 -10.92
N THR A 494 -29.24 19.42 -10.79
CA THR A 494 -30.05 18.90 -11.89
C THR A 494 -31.51 18.96 -11.49
N GLY A 495 -32.28 19.73 -12.26
CA GLY A 495 -33.73 19.75 -12.14
C GLY A 495 -34.35 18.40 -12.46
N THR A 496 -35.61 18.25 -12.03
CA THR A 496 -36.59 17.23 -12.41
C THR A 496 -36.27 15.78 -12.01
N GLY A 497 -36.32 15.52 -10.70
CA GLY A 497 -36.43 14.18 -10.11
C GLY A 497 -36.33 14.28 -8.59
N ALA A 498 -37.16 13.56 -7.84
CA ALA A 498 -36.96 13.46 -6.39
C ALA A 498 -35.61 12.75 -6.17
N ALA A 499 -34.66 13.40 -5.51
CA ALA A 499 -33.37 12.78 -5.20
C ALA A 499 -33.63 11.52 -4.36
N GLU A 500 -33.24 10.35 -4.88
CA GLU A 500 -33.32 9.09 -4.16
C GLU A 500 -32.48 9.20 -2.88
N ALA A 501 -32.97 8.65 -1.77
CA ALA A 501 -32.25 8.67 -0.51
C ALA A 501 -30.87 8.00 -0.67
N PRO A 502 -29.81 8.53 -0.02
CA PRO A 502 -28.50 7.89 -0.01
C PRO A 502 -28.61 6.42 0.39
N ARG A 503 -27.88 5.55 -0.31
CA ARG A 503 -27.89 4.10 -0.06
C ARG A 503 -26.58 3.43 -0.49
N PRO A 504 -26.30 2.20 -0.04
CA PRO A 504 -25.16 1.45 -0.55
C PRO A 504 -25.30 1.21 -2.07
N LEU A 505 -24.15 1.14 -2.74
CA LEU A 505 -24.07 0.86 -4.16
C LEU A 505 -24.35 -0.62 -4.45
N ARG A 506 -24.90 -0.89 -5.63
CA ARG A 506 -25.15 -2.25 -6.12
C ARG A 506 -24.14 -2.63 -7.20
N ARG A 507 -23.57 -3.81 -7.08
CA ARG A 507 -22.70 -4.40 -8.12
C ARG A 507 -23.57 -5.11 -9.16
N LEU A 508 -23.17 -5.03 -10.42
CA LEU A 508 -23.76 -5.81 -11.52
C LEU A 508 -23.29 -7.27 -11.51
N LYS A 509 -22.06 -7.51 -11.02
CA LYS A 509 -21.44 -8.83 -10.98
C LYS A 509 -21.43 -9.33 -9.53
N GLU A 510 -21.97 -10.53 -9.34
CA GLU A 510 -21.90 -11.26 -8.07
C GLU A 510 -20.62 -12.12 -8.07
N GLY A 511 -20.02 -12.33 -6.89
CA GLY A 511 -18.73 -13.02 -6.74
C GLY A 511 -17.55 -12.15 -6.28
N GLU A 512 -16.40 -12.79 -6.12
CA GLU A 512 -15.10 -12.20 -5.81
C GLU A 512 -14.26 -12.09 -7.09
N LEU A 513 -13.45 -11.03 -7.18
CA LEU A 513 -12.42 -10.93 -8.22
C LEU A 513 -11.24 -11.83 -7.83
N PRO A 514 -10.59 -12.50 -8.80
CA PRO A 514 -9.20 -12.92 -8.60
C PRO A 514 -8.39 -11.73 -8.06
N SER A 515 -7.43 -12.00 -7.19
CA SER A 515 -6.65 -10.91 -6.58
C SER A 515 -5.99 -10.05 -7.65
N GLU A 516 -6.11 -8.73 -7.51
CA GLU A 516 -5.53 -7.72 -8.39
C GLU A 516 -4.67 -6.75 -7.57
N GLY A 517 -3.64 -6.17 -8.18
CA GLY A 517 -2.88 -5.09 -7.55
C GLY A 517 -3.78 -3.90 -7.26
N VAL A 518 -3.64 -3.30 -6.08
CA VAL A 518 -4.36 -2.08 -5.69
C VAL A 518 -3.37 -0.97 -5.35
N VAL A 519 -3.81 0.28 -5.49
CA VAL A 519 -3.01 1.47 -5.16
C VAL A 519 -3.60 2.25 -4.01
N ARG A 520 -2.77 2.99 -3.28
CA ARG A 520 -3.22 4.06 -2.39
C ARG A 520 -4.19 4.99 -3.14
N GLY A 521 -5.29 5.36 -2.49
CA GLY A 521 -6.39 6.11 -3.08
C GLY A 521 -7.50 5.24 -3.67
N SER A 522 -7.30 3.94 -3.82
CA SER A 522 -8.33 3.03 -4.36
C SER A 522 -9.60 3.06 -3.50
N LEU A 523 -10.74 3.28 -4.14
CA LEU A 523 -12.08 3.14 -3.58
C LEU A 523 -12.56 1.70 -3.83
N GLN A 524 -12.13 0.79 -2.96
CA GLN A 524 -12.52 -0.60 -3.04
C GLN A 524 -13.97 -0.79 -2.58
N MET A 525 -14.73 -1.63 -3.28
CA MET A 525 -16.15 -1.85 -3.02
C MET A 525 -16.45 -3.30 -2.59
N PRO A 526 -16.54 -3.56 -1.28
CA PRO A 526 -17.02 -4.83 -0.74
C PRO A 526 -18.48 -5.13 -1.13
N PRO A 527 -18.96 -6.38 -0.92
CA PRO A 527 -20.35 -6.77 -1.21
C PRO A 527 -21.42 -5.94 -0.49
N ALA A 528 -21.09 -5.34 0.65
CA ALA A 528 -21.97 -4.45 1.41
C ALA A 528 -22.33 -3.15 0.67
N GLY A 529 -21.61 -2.80 -0.40
CA GLY A 529 -21.92 -1.64 -1.24
C GLY A 529 -21.45 -0.30 -0.67
N THR A 530 -20.64 -0.29 0.39
CA THR A 530 -20.05 0.92 0.94
C THR A 530 -18.52 0.95 0.72
N PRO A 531 -17.94 2.04 0.16
CA PRO A 531 -16.54 2.06 -0.23
C PRO A 531 -15.55 2.03 0.96
N VAL A 532 -14.38 1.45 0.70
CA VAL A 532 -13.18 1.60 1.54
C VAL A 532 -12.13 2.35 0.72
N LEU A 533 -11.75 3.55 1.16
CA LEU A 533 -10.66 4.33 0.58
C LEU A 533 -9.32 3.89 1.17
N PHE A 534 -8.47 3.25 0.36
CA PHE A 534 -7.16 2.77 0.80
C PHE A 534 -6.15 3.89 1.03
N LEU A 535 -5.48 3.84 2.19
CA LEU A 535 -4.44 4.78 2.61
C LEU A 535 -3.06 4.09 2.62
N ASN A 536 -2.05 4.67 3.28
CA ASN A 536 -0.64 4.29 3.15
C ASN A 536 -0.32 2.83 3.51
N ASP A 537 -1.04 2.22 4.44
CA ASP A 537 -0.78 0.85 4.91
C ASP A 537 -1.74 -0.17 4.26
N HIS A 538 -2.27 0.16 3.07
CA HIS A 538 -3.21 -0.70 2.35
C HIS A 538 -2.57 -2.04 1.92
N PRO A 539 -3.36 -3.12 1.77
CA PRO A 539 -2.88 -4.37 1.20
C PRO A 539 -2.41 -4.14 -0.24
N VAL A 540 -1.35 -4.84 -0.67
CA VAL A 540 -0.82 -4.69 -2.03
C VAL A 540 -1.78 -5.24 -3.10
N THR A 541 -2.49 -6.32 -2.76
CA THR A 541 -3.48 -6.96 -3.63
C THR A 541 -4.83 -7.08 -2.94
N GLY A 542 -5.92 -7.12 -3.72
CA GLY A 542 -7.28 -7.26 -3.19
C GLY A 542 -8.22 -7.98 -4.15
N GLY A 543 -9.27 -8.60 -3.61
CA GLY A 543 -10.27 -9.39 -4.36
C GLY A 543 -11.63 -8.70 -4.54
N TYR A 544 -11.73 -7.41 -4.21
CA TYR A 544 -12.95 -6.61 -4.40
C TYR A 544 -12.75 -5.52 -5.45
N PRO A 545 -13.80 -5.18 -6.24
CA PRO A 545 -13.69 -4.23 -7.33
C PRO A 545 -13.35 -2.84 -6.82
N VAL A 546 -12.36 -2.21 -7.44
CA VAL A 546 -12.04 -0.79 -7.24
C VAL A 546 -12.81 0.03 -8.26
N ILE A 547 -13.82 0.78 -7.80
CA ILE A 547 -14.70 1.58 -8.67
C ILE A 547 -14.02 2.87 -9.16
N GLY A 548 -13.06 3.39 -8.38
CA GLY A 548 -12.29 4.58 -8.69
C GLY A 548 -11.08 4.74 -7.77
N VAL A 549 -10.24 5.72 -8.06
CA VAL A 549 -9.02 6.03 -7.31
C VAL A 549 -8.97 7.52 -7.01
N VAL A 550 -8.96 7.88 -5.72
CA VAL A 550 -8.72 9.25 -5.25
C VAL A 550 -7.33 9.69 -5.67
N ILE A 551 -7.23 10.89 -6.21
CA ILE A 551 -5.98 11.41 -6.75
C ILE A 551 -4.98 11.70 -5.63
N ASP A 552 -3.70 11.59 -5.93
CA ASP A 552 -2.63 11.73 -4.93
C ASP A 552 -2.65 13.09 -4.21
N GLU A 553 -3.05 14.15 -4.91
CA GLU A 553 -3.15 15.51 -4.39
C GLU A 553 -4.16 15.66 -3.24
N ASP A 554 -5.17 14.79 -3.17
CA ASP A 554 -6.24 14.83 -2.17
C ASP A 554 -6.05 13.79 -1.06
N LEU A 555 -5.05 12.90 -1.15
CA LEU A 555 -4.77 11.90 -0.12
C LEU A 555 -4.26 12.50 1.21
N PRO A 556 -3.44 13.57 1.25
CA PRO A 556 -3.14 14.27 2.50
C PRO A 556 -4.40 14.81 3.18
N LEU A 557 -5.37 15.31 2.41
CA LEU A 557 -6.66 15.77 2.93
C LEU A 557 -7.48 14.60 3.48
N ALA A 558 -7.56 13.49 2.75
CA ALA A 558 -8.24 12.27 3.21
C ALA A 558 -7.64 11.77 4.53
N ALA A 559 -6.31 11.82 4.69
CA ALA A 559 -5.62 11.44 5.91
C ALA A 559 -5.96 12.31 7.13
N GLN A 560 -6.61 13.46 6.96
CA GLN A 560 -7.05 14.31 8.06
C GLN A 560 -8.49 14.05 8.51
N LEU A 561 -9.24 13.22 7.78
CA LEU A 561 -10.65 12.96 8.09
C LEU A 561 -10.81 12.22 9.43
N ALA A 562 -11.76 12.71 10.23
CA ALA A 562 -12.20 12.12 11.49
C ALA A 562 -13.48 11.28 11.30
N PRO A 563 -13.79 10.34 12.20
CA PRO A 563 -15.09 9.70 12.23
C PRO A 563 -16.24 10.72 12.25
N ALA A 564 -17.32 10.40 11.56
CA ALA A 564 -18.49 11.23 11.29
C ALA A 564 -18.26 12.43 10.33
N ASP A 565 -17.03 12.67 9.86
CA ASP A 565 -16.82 13.64 8.78
C ASP A 565 -17.61 13.22 7.54
N GLN A 566 -18.24 14.19 6.91
CA GLN A 566 -18.96 14.00 5.65
C GLN A 566 -18.01 14.31 4.49
N ILE A 567 -18.01 13.46 3.47
CA ILE A 567 -17.26 13.66 2.24
C ILE A 567 -18.15 13.59 1.02
N THR A 568 -17.71 14.25 -0.05
CA THR A 568 -18.26 14.09 -1.41
C THR A 568 -17.14 13.66 -2.34
N LEU A 569 -17.45 12.79 -3.30
CA LEU A 569 -16.49 12.29 -4.27
C LEU A 569 -16.69 13.03 -5.59
N VAL A 570 -15.65 13.69 -6.08
CA VAL A 570 -15.71 14.52 -7.30
C VAL A 570 -14.97 13.80 -8.43
N PRO A 571 -15.67 13.28 -9.45
CA PRO A 571 -15.01 12.61 -10.54
C PRO A 571 -14.22 13.61 -11.37
N VAL A 572 -12.98 13.28 -11.73
CA VAL A 572 -12.09 14.09 -12.56
C VAL A 572 -11.58 13.31 -13.75
N ASP A 573 -11.22 14.04 -14.80
CA ASP A 573 -10.51 13.48 -15.95
C ASP A 573 -9.10 13.02 -15.52
N PRO A 574 -8.69 11.78 -15.85
CA PRO A 574 -7.43 11.22 -15.36
C PRO A 574 -6.18 11.95 -15.88
N ASP A 575 -6.29 12.59 -17.03
CA ASP A 575 -5.17 13.30 -17.65
C ASP A 575 -5.04 14.71 -17.07
N THR A 576 -6.13 15.47 -17.05
CA THR A 576 -6.14 16.90 -16.71
C THR A 576 -6.43 17.17 -15.23
N LEU A 577 -7.04 16.22 -14.52
CA LEU A 577 -7.58 16.34 -13.16
C LEU A 577 -8.68 17.41 -13.02
N THR A 578 -9.27 17.84 -14.14
CA THR A 578 -10.42 18.74 -14.10
C THR A 578 -11.69 17.95 -13.78
N PRO A 579 -12.62 18.50 -12.98
CA PRO A 579 -13.91 17.86 -12.70
C PRO A 579 -14.67 17.49 -13.97
N LEU A 580 -15.20 16.27 -14.03
CA LEU A 580 -16.03 15.82 -15.14
C LEU A 580 -17.42 16.44 -15.07
N PRO A 581 -18.03 16.80 -16.22
CA PRO A 581 -19.41 17.27 -16.25
C PRO A 581 -20.38 16.14 -15.88
N LEU A 582 -21.45 16.50 -15.16
CA LEU A 582 -22.57 15.61 -14.86
C LEU A 582 -23.74 15.92 -15.83
N PRO A 583 -24.49 14.91 -16.32
CA PRO A 583 -24.27 13.47 -16.09
C PRO A 583 -23.04 12.98 -16.83
N LEU A 584 -22.32 12.04 -16.21
CA LEU A 584 -21.08 11.48 -16.76
C LEU A 584 -21.37 10.78 -18.11
N PRO A 585 -20.52 10.94 -19.13
CA PRO A 585 -20.55 10.05 -20.29
C PRO A 585 -20.29 8.59 -19.82
N HIS A 586 -20.79 7.60 -20.56
CA HIS A 586 -20.69 6.21 -20.14
C HIS A 586 -19.23 5.82 -19.85
N PRO A 587 -18.93 5.07 -18.77
CA PRO A 587 -17.55 4.68 -18.45
C PRO A 587 -16.88 3.84 -19.56
N ASN A 588 -17.64 3.29 -20.50
CA ASN A 588 -17.15 2.59 -21.68
C ASN A 588 -16.88 3.50 -22.90
N ASP A 589 -17.29 4.77 -22.90
CA ASP A 589 -17.03 5.68 -24.03
C ASP A 589 -15.57 6.18 -24.08
N SER A 590 -14.78 5.90 -23.03
CA SER A 590 -13.34 6.18 -22.97
C SER A 590 -12.48 5.08 -23.63
N THR A 591 -13.02 3.89 -23.89
CA THR A 591 -12.34 2.84 -24.65
C THR A 591 -12.66 2.96 -26.12
N ALA A 592 -12.15 3.99 -26.78
CA ALA A 592 -12.03 3.93 -28.23
C ALA A 592 -11.06 2.77 -28.56
N PRO A 593 -11.43 1.76 -29.35
CA PRO A 593 -10.48 0.77 -29.82
C PRO A 593 -9.40 1.52 -30.60
N LEU A 594 -8.14 1.38 -30.19
CA LEU A 594 -6.98 1.91 -30.92
C LEU A 594 -6.84 1.14 -32.25
N THR A 595 -7.74 1.42 -33.19
CA THR A 595 -7.58 1.10 -34.60
C THR A 595 -6.96 2.34 -35.26
N GLY A 596 -5.69 2.57 -34.95
CA GLY A 596 -4.89 3.66 -35.50
C GLY A 596 -3.88 3.12 -36.49
N THR A 597 -4.17 3.34 -37.78
CA THR A 597 -3.27 3.21 -38.93
C THR A 597 -1.79 3.44 -38.61
N ARG A 598 -0.96 2.47 -39.00
CA ARG A 598 0.51 2.48 -38.99
C ARG A 598 1.06 3.82 -39.52
N PRO A 599 1.77 4.62 -38.71
CA PRO A 599 2.44 5.82 -39.20
C PRO A 599 3.64 5.41 -40.06
N ALA A 600 3.89 6.18 -41.12
CA ALA A 600 5.05 5.99 -42.00
C ALA A 600 6.36 6.13 -41.20
N PRO A 601 7.41 5.37 -41.56
CA PRO A 601 8.66 5.41 -40.82
C PRO A 601 9.32 6.79 -40.96
N VAL A 602 9.52 7.45 -39.83
CA VAL A 602 10.34 8.66 -39.73
C VAL A 602 11.79 8.22 -39.77
N THR A 603 12.48 8.56 -40.86
CA THR A 603 13.93 8.36 -41.00
C THR A 603 14.64 9.35 -40.08
N ILE A 604 15.33 8.82 -39.07
CA ILE A 604 16.21 9.61 -38.20
C ILE A 604 17.47 9.93 -39.02
N ALA A 605 17.69 11.20 -39.32
CA ALA A 605 18.92 11.67 -39.95
C ALA A 605 20.09 11.58 -38.95
N THR A 606 21.11 10.82 -39.32
CA THR A 606 22.44 10.82 -38.66
C THR A 606 23.12 12.18 -38.83
N PRO A 607 23.78 12.74 -37.81
CA PRO A 607 24.57 13.96 -37.97
C PRO A 607 25.86 13.67 -38.72
N ASP A 608 26.20 14.57 -39.66
CA ASP A 608 27.34 14.52 -40.56
C ASP A 608 28.69 14.39 -39.84
N ALA A 609 29.55 13.54 -40.40
CA ALA A 609 30.95 13.44 -40.06
C ALA A 609 31.72 14.62 -40.67
N GLU A 610 32.39 15.42 -39.85
CA GLU A 610 33.33 16.44 -40.29
C GLU A 610 34.54 15.80 -40.99
N GLU A 611 34.67 16.08 -42.27
CA GLU A 611 35.78 15.70 -43.14
C GLU A 611 36.96 16.66 -42.90
N LYS A 612 38.02 16.16 -42.25
CA LYS A 612 39.35 16.80 -42.24
C LYS A 612 39.97 16.67 -43.63
N THR A 613 40.14 17.78 -44.33
CA THR A 613 41.11 17.88 -45.43
C THR A 613 42.27 18.80 -45.03
N SER A 614 43.48 18.33 -45.35
CA SER A 614 44.74 19.04 -45.15
C SER A 614 44.91 20.15 -46.17
N SER A 615 45.37 21.31 -45.73
CA SER A 615 46.41 22.16 -46.36
C SER A 615 46.90 23.19 -45.37
#